data_AF-A0A016SXL8-F1
#
_entry.id   AF-A0A016SXL8-F1
#
_cell.length_a   1.000
_cell.length_b   1.000
_cell.length_c   1.000
_cell.angle_alpha   90.00
_cell.angle_beta   90.00
_cell.angle_gamma   90.00
#
_symmetry.space_group_name_H-M   'P 1'
#
loop_
_entity.id
_entity.type
_entity.pdbx_description
1 polymer ?
#
loop_
_entity_poly.entity_id
_entity_poly.type
_entity_poly.pdbx_seq_one_letter_code
_entity_poly.pdbx_strand_id
1 'polypeptide(L)'
;MSRLVWLVSVLVAAVHPHGFNQWLPPFNESARIYELCTNEMDDVILLRPDPSRVKFYMEKYVLCYPDFAKFVPKKDQGLVWLMRSLRFCEVNQIFAYSRYAHTYHRDFQTLFLKYAYALICDKGRLVPKEEHFNMYLYSSLFKALYERDNTDRMLICQRVSDVYSDLYSRCYVPHVEKRQRKISERCSGQSTPLLKFPSLFQRFSRYCDDFNQFINNSVAISNMGLALSEDILFMNLLSSSMVSNIHSDSELPSLVLKTRLLLQHFSLAAIKLWKQIDQVKKCRQAVIHEIERNETLNANETEEARADRVSAHVSHSCCPHSNTHICDLNNDRKYRSLANRAWRSFYIELCLLVLVMFNTVLLAILLLKTKRSLSTATVLFVFNIMFSNLLFFCSFLFFMRDLFDDRPYGNVNEDYMEKSPELVVAETLQTHLFASDEFRKHLIQETLYSLAQNGSLTGLIHLLVLVLVVINRSMSGKSIHLSRMSVISVFACVWVFLIMSHLLFSMLQISAIQNLDELFSTLSRGKTYLQCEVTPSSNYAEIASQCDRTAVFHAFGAYLLRGHTLFTLLFLAASITIFTITVAYHCRIRRQHDFIHSGLR
;
A
#
# COMPACT_ATOMS: atom_id res chain seq x y z
N MET A 1 -43.26 -20.28 -66.97
CA MET A 1 -42.09 -19.83 -66.17
C MET A 1 -42.50 -19.01 -64.93
N SER A 2 -43.63 -19.32 -64.27
CA SER A 2 -44.19 -18.49 -63.16
C SER A 2 -44.59 -19.29 -61.91
N ARG A 3 -44.40 -20.63 -61.89
CA ARG A 3 -44.69 -21.46 -60.70
C ARG A 3 -43.46 -21.94 -59.93
N LEU A 4 -42.25 -21.78 -60.50
CA LEU A 4 -41.01 -22.19 -59.82
C LEU A 4 -40.48 -21.11 -58.85
N VAL A 5 -40.75 -19.84 -59.11
CA VAL A 5 -40.27 -18.72 -58.27
C VAL A 5 -41.03 -18.64 -56.95
N TRP A 6 -42.30 -19.06 -56.91
CA TRP A 6 -43.09 -19.06 -55.67
C TRP A 6 -42.75 -20.22 -54.72
N LEU A 7 -42.26 -21.36 -55.25
CA LEU A 7 -41.84 -22.49 -54.42
C LEU A 7 -40.48 -22.26 -53.73
N VAL A 8 -39.60 -21.45 -54.33
CA VAL A 8 -38.32 -21.09 -53.71
C VAL A 8 -38.50 -20.02 -52.62
N SER A 9 -39.46 -19.11 -52.77
CA SER A 9 -39.77 -18.08 -51.75
C SER A 9 -40.48 -18.64 -50.52
N VAL A 10 -41.21 -19.76 -50.64
CA VAL A 10 -41.88 -20.43 -49.51
C VAL A 10 -40.95 -21.41 -48.78
N LEU A 11 -39.88 -21.89 -49.40
CA LEU A 11 -38.86 -22.72 -48.75
C LEU A 11 -37.78 -21.91 -48.00
N VAL A 12 -37.71 -20.59 -48.19
CA VAL A 12 -36.80 -19.69 -47.45
C VAL A 12 -37.49 -19.04 -46.23
N ALA A 13 -38.80 -19.23 -46.06
CA ALA A 13 -39.56 -18.68 -44.96
C ALA A 13 -39.83 -19.69 -43.82
N ALA A 14 -38.79 -20.28 -43.22
CA ALA A 14 -38.86 -20.93 -41.90
C ALA A 14 -37.49 -21.32 -41.32
N VAL A 15 -36.49 -20.43 -41.34
CA VAL A 15 -35.45 -20.44 -40.31
C VAL A 15 -35.32 -19.01 -39.84
N HIS A 16 -36.13 -18.63 -38.85
CA HIS A 16 -35.75 -17.49 -38.02
C HIS A 16 -34.39 -17.85 -37.42
N PRO A 17 -33.28 -17.15 -37.73
CA PRO A 17 -32.13 -17.26 -36.88
C PRO A 17 -32.60 -16.69 -35.54
N HIS A 18 -32.81 -17.54 -34.53
CA HIS A 18 -33.01 -17.07 -33.18
C HIS A 18 -31.83 -16.16 -32.87
N GLY A 19 -32.08 -14.86 -32.78
CA GLY A 19 -31.04 -13.88 -32.56
C GLY A 19 -30.51 -14.03 -31.15
N PHE A 20 -29.38 -14.69 -30.97
CA PHE A 20 -28.68 -14.77 -29.68
C PHE A 20 -28.06 -13.42 -29.25
N ASN A 21 -28.41 -12.33 -29.93
CA ASN A 21 -27.98 -10.96 -29.66
C ASN A 21 -28.42 -10.46 -28.27
N GLN A 22 -29.40 -11.10 -27.63
CA GLN A 22 -29.80 -10.80 -26.26
C GLN A 22 -28.75 -11.23 -25.22
N TRP A 23 -27.79 -12.10 -25.58
CA TRP A 23 -26.75 -12.56 -24.67
C TRP A 23 -25.43 -11.81 -24.87
N LEU A 24 -24.60 -11.79 -23.83
CA LEU A 24 -23.21 -11.36 -23.85
C LEU A 24 -22.31 -12.50 -24.34
N PRO A 25 -21.11 -12.19 -24.88
CA PRO A 25 -20.14 -13.21 -25.24
C PRO A 25 -19.80 -14.15 -24.06
N PRO A 26 -19.65 -15.46 -24.31
CA PRO A 26 -19.65 -16.15 -25.60
C PRO A 26 -21.03 -16.66 -26.07
N PHE A 27 -22.12 -16.38 -25.34
CA PHE A 27 -23.45 -16.91 -25.63
C PHE A 27 -24.21 -16.14 -26.72
N ASN A 28 -23.59 -15.13 -27.33
CA ASN A 28 -24.09 -14.47 -28.53
C ASN A 28 -23.71 -15.21 -29.83
N GLU A 29 -22.84 -16.23 -29.75
CA GLU A 29 -22.38 -17.02 -30.90
C GLU A 29 -23.36 -18.17 -31.20
N SER A 30 -24.23 -17.97 -32.20
CA SER A 30 -25.25 -18.95 -32.60
C SER A 30 -24.66 -20.32 -32.97
N ALA A 31 -23.52 -20.35 -33.68
CA ALA A 31 -22.87 -21.58 -34.13
C ALA A 31 -22.51 -22.52 -32.97
N ARG A 32 -21.95 -21.98 -31.88
CA ARG A 32 -21.58 -22.76 -30.69
C ARG A 32 -22.79 -23.28 -29.93
N ILE A 33 -23.86 -22.51 -29.91
CA ILE A 33 -25.11 -22.92 -29.26
C ILE A 33 -25.76 -24.07 -30.06
N TYR A 34 -25.75 -24.01 -31.39
CA TYR A 34 -26.23 -25.12 -32.21
C TYR A 34 -25.37 -26.40 -32.07
N GLU A 35 -24.05 -26.27 -31.89
CA GLU A 35 -23.17 -27.42 -31.56
C GLU A 35 -23.50 -28.04 -30.19
N LEU A 36 -24.00 -27.25 -29.25
CA LEU A 36 -24.40 -27.69 -27.91
C LEU A 36 -25.80 -28.33 -27.88
N CYS A 37 -26.79 -27.69 -28.50
CA CYS A 37 -28.21 -28.03 -28.35
C CYS A 37 -28.63 -29.19 -29.27
N THR A 38 -28.19 -30.41 -28.91
CA THR A 38 -28.49 -31.64 -29.64
C THR A 38 -29.39 -32.58 -28.84
N ASN A 39 -30.10 -33.48 -29.52
CA ASN A 39 -30.93 -34.48 -28.84
C ASN A 39 -30.12 -35.39 -27.90
N GLU A 40 -28.84 -35.66 -28.21
CA GLU A 40 -27.95 -36.41 -27.31
C GLU A 40 -27.68 -35.62 -26.01
N MET A 41 -27.46 -34.30 -26.11
CA MET A 41 -27.24 -33.46 -24.93
C MET A 41 -28.52 -33.23 -24.12
N ASP A 42 -29.69 -33.19 -24.77
CA ASP A 42 -30.99 -33.18 -24.09
C ASP A 42 -31.14 -34.43 -23.19
N ASP A 43 -30.74 -35.61 -23.69
CA ASP A 43 -30.71 -36.84 -22.90
C ASP A 43 -29.71 -36.74 -21.75
N VAL A 44 -28.47 -36.35 -22.02
CA VAL A 44 -27.37 -36.32 -21.02
C VAL A 44 -27.59 -35.33 -19.88
N ILE A 45 -28.25 -34.19 -20.13
CA ILE A 45 -28.40 -33.10 -19.15
C ILE A 45 -29.81 -33.07 -18.54
N LEU A 46 -30.87 -33.33 -19.30
CA LEU A 46 -32.27 -33.11 -18.87
C LEU A 46 -33.06 -34.40 -18.69
N LEU A 47 -33.11 -35.28 -19.70
CA LEU A 47 -34.08 -36.39 -19.74
C LEU A 47 -33.60 -37.66 -19.03
N ARG A 48 -32.34 -38.04 -19.22
CA ARG A 48 -31.68 -39.20 -18.61
C ARG A 48 -30.29 -38.79 -18.14
N PRO A 49 -30.21 -38.00 -17.05
CA PRO A 49 -28.96 -37.40 -16.63
C PRO A 49 -27.86 -38.44 -16.50
N ASP A 50 -26.73 -38.21 -17.16
CA ASP A 50 -25.51 -39.00 -16.97
C ASP A 50 -24.55 -38.22 -16.05
N PRO A 51 -24.72 -38.33 -14.72
CA PRO A 51 -23.91 -37.59 -13.77
C PRO A 51 -22.43 -37.98 -13.86
N SER A 52 -22.12 -39.19 -14.32
CA SER A 52 -20.73 -39.65 -14.45
C SER A 52 -20.00 -38.89 -15.56
N ARG A 53 -20.64 -38.71 -16.73
CA ARG A 53 -20.11 -37.95 -17.86
C ARG A 53 -19.98 -36.47 -17.54
N VAL A 54 -21.00 -35.86 -16.92
CA VAL A 54 -20.96 -34.44 -16.51
C VAL A 54 -19.89 -34.19 -15.46
N LYS A 55 -19.84 -35.02 -14.40
CA LYS A 55 -18.86 -34.90 -13.32
C LYS A 55 -17.43 -35.11 -13.82
N PHE A 56 -17.22 -36.06 -14.74
CA PHE A 56 -15.90 -36.29 -15.35
C PHE A 56 -15.32 -35.01 -15.95
N TYR A 57 -16.07 -34.29 -16.81
CA TYR A 57 -15.55 -33.06 -17.41
C TYR A 57 -15.50 -31.89 -16.43
N MET A 58 -16.44 -31.83 -15.49
CA MET A 58 -16.47 -30.77 -14.48
C MET A 58 -15.27 -30.82 -13.54
N GLU A 59 -14.76 -32.00 -13.19
CA GLU A 59 -13.67 -32.19 -12.23
C GLU A 59 -12.27 -32.32 -12.86
N LYS A 60 -12.17 -32.57 -14.17
CA LYS A 60 -10.89 -32.80 -14.85
C LYS A 60 -10.23 -31.51 -15.34
N TYR A 61 -8.89 -31.50 -15.31
CA TYR A 61 -8.07 -30.39 -15.81
C TYR A 61 -8.21 -30.14 -17.33
N VAL A 62 -8.71 -31.10 -18.10
CA VAL A 62 -8.97 -30.92 -19.54
C VAL A 62 -9.89 -29.72 -19.82
N LEU A 63 -10.79 -29.42 -18.88
CA LEU A 63 -11.67 -28.25 -18.92
C LEU A 63 -10.90 -26.93 -18.96
N CYS A 64 -9.68 -26.87 -18.45
CA CYS A 64 -8.85 -25.67 -18.37
C CYS A 64 -7.88 -25.52 -19.56
N TYR A 65 -7.75 -26.50 -20.44
CA TYR A 65 -6.76 -26.46 -21.53
C TYR A 65 -7.21 -25.60 -22.70
N PRO A 66 -6.40 -24.66 -23.22
CA PRO A 66 -6.80 -23.81 -24.35
C PRO A 66 -7.23 -24.63 -25.58
N ASP A 67 -6.55 -25.75 -25.84
CA ASP A 67 -6.83 -26.67 -26.96
C ASP A 67 -7.71 -27.88 -26.57
N PHE A 68 -8.70 -27.70 -25.69
CA PHE A 68 -9.52 -28.83 -25.20
C PHE A 68 -10.14 -29.69 -26.31
N ALA A 69 -10.45 -29.10 -27.46
CA ALA A 69 -11.04 -29.79 -28.62
C ALA A 69 -10.15 -30.90 -29.20
N LYS A 70 -8.83 -30.88 -28.94
CA LYS A 70 -7.90 -31.98 -29.32
C LYS A 70 -8.03 -33.21 -28.42
N PHE A 71 -8.50 -33.01 -27.19
CA PHE A 71 -8.51 -34.03 -26.13
C PHE A 71 -9.92 -34.51 -25.77
N VAL A 72 -10.95 -33.76 -26.19
CA VAL A 72 -12.36 -34.05 -25.90
C VAL A 72 -13.05 -34.60 -27.16
N PRO A 73 -13.75 -35.75 -27.07
CA PRO A 73 -14.53 -36.30 -28.17
C PRO A 73 -15.51 -35.27 -28.75
N LYS A 74 -15.69 -35.25 -30.08
CA LYS A 74 -16.56 -34.26 -30.76
C LYS A 74 -17.96 -34.15 -30.15
N LYS A 75 -18.55 -35.27 -29.75
CA LYS A 75 -19.87 -35.34 -29.08
C LYS A 75 -19.95 -34.61 -27.73
N ASP A 76 -18.82 -34.37 -27.08
CA ASP A 76 -18.70 -33.72 -25.76
C ASP A 76 -18.17 -32.29 -25.85
N GLN A 77 -17.74 -31.84 -27.03
CA GLN A 77 -17.13 -30.52 -27.18
C GLN A 77 -18.10 -29.38 -26.84
N GLY A 78 -19.39 -29.53 -27.19
CA GLY A 78 -20.44 -28.57 -26.80
C GLY A 78 -20.60 -28.46 -25.28
N LEU A 79 -20.63 -29.59 -24.57
CA LEU A 79 -20.71 -29.64 -23.11
C LEU A 79 -19.50 -28.99 -22.45
N VAL A 80 -18.29 -29.31 -22.90
CA VAL A 80 -17.05 -28.72 -22.36
C VAL A 80 -16.97 -27.23 -22.68
N TRP A 81 -17.41 -26.81 -23.88
CA TRP A 81 -17.54 -25.40 -24.22
C TRP A 81 -18.49 -24.67 -23.26
N LEU A 82 -19.69 -25.21 -22.99
CA LEU A 82 -20.64 -24.62 -22.04
C LEU A 82 -20.02 -24.45 -20.65
N MET A 83 -19.40 -25.51 -20.11
CA MET A 83 -18.74 -25.48 -18.79
C MET A 83 -17.62 -24.42 -18.75
N ARG A 84 -16.84 -24.26 -19.82
CA ARG A 84 -15.80 -23.23 -19.94
C ARG A 84 -16.37 -21.83 -20.00
N SER A 85 -17.43 -21.63 -20.78
CA SER A 85 -18.15 -20.35 -20.89
C SER A 85 -18.73 -19.92 -19.54
N LEU A 86 -19.16 -20.89 -18.73
CA LEU A 86 -19.56 -20.71 -17.33
C LEU A 86 -18.39 -20.59 -16.34
N ARG A 87 -17.15 -20.58 -16.83
CA ARG A 87 -15.92 -20.39 -16.05
C ARG A 87 -15.68 -21.47 -14.99
N PHE A 88 -16.10 -22.71 -15.25
CA PHE A 88 -15.90 -23.83 -14.33
C PHE A 88 -14.43 -24.19 -14.09
N CYS A 89 -13.53 -23.79 -15.00
CA CYS A 89 -12.09 -23.91 -14.75
C CYS A 89 -11.63 -23.11 -13.51
N GLU A 90 -12.15 -21.90 -13.30
CA GLU A 90 -11.84 -21.09 -12.10
C GLU A 90 -12.42 -21.72 -10.84
N VAL A 91 -13.55 -22.43 -10.95
CA VAL A 91 -14.09 -23.21 -9.84
C VAL A 91 -13.17 -24.38 -9.48
N ASN A 92 -12.59 -25.07 -10.47
CA ASN A 92 -11.60 -26.12 -10.20
C ASN A 92 -10.34 -25.57 -9.51
N GLN A 93 -9.94 -24.34 -9.79
CA GLN A 93 -8.84 -23.69 -9.06
C GLN A 93 -9.19 -23.46 -7.58
N ILE A 94 -10.45 -23.18 -7.24
CA ILE A 94 -10.90 -23.08 -5.84
C ILE A 94 -10.67 -24.42 -5.12
N PHE A 95 -11.01 -25.56 -5.74
CA PHE A 95 -10.79 -26.87 -5.15
C PHE A 95 -9.31 -27.28 -5.11
N ALA A 96 -8.50 -26.88 -6.10
CA ALA A 96 -7.09 -27.28 -6.20
C ALA A 96 -6.15 -26.47 -5.29
N TYR A 97 -6.41 -25.17 -5.10
CA TYR A 97 -5.50 -24.25 -4.41
C TYR A 97 -6.00 -23.76 -3.05
N SER A 98 -7.25 -24.03 -2.68
CA SER A 98 -7.79 -23.62 -1.37
C SER A 98 -7.52 -24.67 -0.30
N ARG A 99 -6.94 -24.26 0.85
CA ARG A 99 -6.93 -25.07 2.08
C ARG A 99 -8.34 -25.45 2.56
N TYR A 100 -9.37 -24.79 2.02
CA TYR A 100 -10.78 -24.95 2.37
C TYR A 100 -11.57 -25.73 1.30
N ALA A 101 -10.95 -26.57 0.48
CA ALA A 101 -11.68 -27.36 -0.52
C ALA A 101 -12.83 -28.20 0.09
N HIS A 102 -12.69 -28.64 1.35
CA HIS A 102 -13.69 -29.37 2.11
C HIS A 102 -14.91 -28.53 2.53
N THR A 103 -14.91 -27.21 2.34
CA THR A 103 -16.04 -26.34 2.72
C THR A 103 -17.06 -26.16 1.60
N TYR A 104 -16.81 -26.69 0.40
CA TYR A 104 -17.67 -26.51 -0.77
C TYR A 104 -18.22 -27.84 -1.33
N HIS A 105 -19.44 -27.80 -1.86
CA HIS A 105 -20.10 -28.88 -2.60
C HIS A 105 -20.36 -28.48 -4.06
N ARG A 106 -20.64 -29.42 -4.96
CA ARG A 106 -20.85 -29.13 -6.39
C ARG A 106 -22.31 -29.11 -6.83
N ASP A 107 -23.26 -29.29 -5.92
CA ASP A 107 -24.69 -29.40 -6.29
C ASP A 107 -25.21 -28.12 -6.93
N PHE A 108 -24.88 -26.95 -6.37
CA PHE A 108 -25.19 -25.66 -6.99
C PHE A 108 -24.61 -25.55 -8.41
N GLN A 109 -23.37 -26.01 -8.63
CA GLN A 109 -22.70 -25.98 -9.94
C GLN A 109 -23.41 -26.89 -10.96
N THR A 110 -23.82 -28.08 -10.54
CA THR A 110 -24.55 -29.04 -11.37
C THR A 110 -25.93 -28.53 -11.73
N LEU A 111 -26.69 -28.00 -10.77
CA LEU A 111 -28.02 -27.44 -11.00
C LEU A 111 -27.95 -26.19 -11.89
N PHE A 112 -26.96 -25.33 -11.66
CA PHE A 112 -26.73 -24.16 -12.52
C PHE A 112 -26.45 -24.58 -13.96
N LEU A 113 -25.61 -25.60 -14.19
CA LEU A 113 -25.36 -26.15 -15.53
C LEU A 113 -26.64 -26.67 -16.20
N LYS A 114 -27.43 -27.46 -15.47
CA LYS A 114 -28.69 -28.05 -15.96
C LYS A 114 -29.67 -26.97 -16.44
N TYR A 115 -29.94 -25.97 -15.60
CA TYR A 115 -30.92 -24.94 -15.92
C TYR A 115 -30.39 -23.89 -16.91
N ALA A 116 -29.08 -23.59 -16.89
CA ALA A 116 -28.46 -22.77 -17.94
C ALA A 116 -28.58 -23.43 -19.32
N TYR A 117 -28.33 -24.75 -19.42
CA TYR A 117 -28.55 -25.51 -20.64
C TYR A 117 -30.01 -25.44 -21.10
N ALA A 118 -30.97 -25.71 -20.19
CA ALA A 118 -32.39 -25.65 -20.51
C ALA A 118 -32.83 -24.27 -21.02
N LEU A 119 -32.25 -23.19 -20.49
CA LEU A 119 -32.54 -21.83 -20.89
C LEU A 119 -31.92 -21.47 -22.25
N ILE A 120 -30.63 -21.75 -22.46
CA ILE A 120 -29.90 -21.39 -23.69
C ILE A 120 -30.44 -22.17 -24.90
N CYS A 121 -30.77 -23.45 -24.71
CA CYS A 121 -31.28 -24.31 -25.77
C CYS A 121 -32.80 -24.26 -25.97
N ASP A 122 -33.50 -23.38 -25.24
CA ASP A 122 -34.97 -23.28 -25.24
C ASP A 122 -35.68 -24.62 -24.95
N LYS A 123 -35.14 -25.37 -24.00
CA LYS A 123 -35.61 -26.71 -23.58
C LYS A 123 -36.32 -26.70 -22.22
N GLY A 124 -36.79 -25.54 -21.77
CA GLY A 124 -37.52 -25.41 -20.49
C GLY A 124 -38.73 -26.34 -20.36
N ARG A 125 -39.38 -26.66 -21.48
CA ARG A 125 -40.52 -27.60 -21.52
C ARG A 125 -40.14 -29.05 -21.20
N LEU A 126 -38.87 -29.43 -21.35
CA LEU A 126 -38.36 -30.77 -21.02
C LEU A 126 -38.02 -30.90 -19.53
N VAL A 127 -38.00 -29.80 -18.77
CA VAL A 127 -37.76 -29.82 -17.32
C VAL A 127 -39.04 -30.27 -16.59
N PRO A 128 -38.95 -31.21 -15.62
CA PRO A 128 -40.09 -31.64 -14.81
C PRO A 128 -40.80 -30.47 -14.11
N LYS A 129 -42.12 -30.54 -13.97
CA LYS A 129 -42.92 -29.44 -13.40
C LYS A 129 -42.52 -29.11 -11.96
N GLU A 130 -42.19 -30.11 -11.14
CA GLU A 130 -41.67 -29.91 -9.79
C GLU A 130 -40.39 -29.08 -9.73
N GLU A 131 -39.59 -29.04 -10.81
CA GLU A 131 -38.33 -28.30 -10.87
C GLU A 131 -38.45 -26.91 -11.50
N HIS A 132 -39.64 -26.50 -11.96
CA HIS A 132 -39.82 -25.21 -12.65
C HIS A 132 -39.46 -24.01 -11.75
N PHE A 133 -39.68 -24.12 -10.45
CA PHE A 133 -39.28 -23.09 -9.50
C PHE A 133 -37.75 -22.93 -9.44
N ASN A 134 -37.01 -24.04 -9.34
CA ASN A 134 -35.55 -24.00 -9.40
C ASN A 134 -35.06 -23.50 -10.76
N MET A 135 -35.67 -23.96 -11.86
CA MET A 135 -35.34 -23.46 -13.19
C MET A 135 -35.47 -21.94 -13.25
N TYR A 136 -36.54 -21.36 -12.69
CA TYR A 136 -36.72 -19.91 -12.61
C TYR A 136 -35.57 -19.23 -11.84
N LEU A 137 -35.26 -19.70 -10.62
CA LEU A 137 -34.22 -19.11 -9.78
C LEU A 137 -32.82 -19.14 -10.42
N TYR A 138 -32.40 -20.31 -10.91
CA TYR A 138 -31.08 -20.47 -11.54
C TYR A 138 -31.01 -19.74 -12.89
N SER A 139 -32.12 -19.68 -13.63
CA SER A 139 -32.20 -18.88 -14.88
C SER A 139 -32.06 -17.39 -14.60
N SER A 140 -32.64 -16.88 -13.50
CA SER A 140 -32.45 -15.48 -13.10
C SER A 140 -30.99 -15.16 -12.80
N LEU A 141 -30.26 -16.04 -12.11
CA LEU A 141 -28.82 -15.89 -11.91
C LEU A 141 -28.04 -15.93 -13.23
N PHE A 142 -28.40 -16.84 -14.15
CA PHE A 142 -27.77 -16.89 -15.47
C PHE A 142 -28.00 -15.60 -16.27
N LYS A 143 -29.23 -15.08 -16.27
CA LYS A 143 -29.58 -13.83 -16.94
C LYS A 143 -28.82 -12.65 -16.35
N ALA A 144 -28.72 -12.55 -15.02
CA ALA A 144 -27.91 -11.52 -14.37
C ALA A 144 -26.45 -11.56 -14.86
N LEU A 145 -25.87 -12.75 -15.07
CA LEU A 145 -24.51 -12.89 -15.58
C LEU A 145 -24.35 -12.55 -17.06
N TYR A 146 -25.30 -12.98 -17.92
CA TYR A 146 -25.05 -13.07 -19.37
C TYR A 146 -26.09 -12.38 -20.26
N GLU A 147 -27.26 -11.97 -19.76
CA GLU A 147 -28.28 -11.27 -20.58
C GLU A 147 -27.90 -9.79 -20.73
N ARG A 148 -27.99 -9.21 -21.93
CA ARG A 148 -27.75 -7.77 -22.13
C ARG A 148 -28.82 -6.93 -21.43
N ASP A 149 -28.42 -5.77 -20.92
CA ASP A 149 -29.33 -4.79 -20.29
C ASP A 149 -30.22 -5.37 -19.16
N ASN A 150 -29.72 -6.38 -18.44
CA ASN A 150 -30.45 -7.04 -17.37
C ASN A 150 -30.59 -6.14 -16.13
N THR A 151 -31.82 -6.04 -15.61
CA THR A 151 -32.17 -5.17 -14.47
C THR A 151 -31.49 -5.58 -13.17
N ASP A 152 -31.41 -6.88 -12.89
CA ASP A 152 -30.81 -7.39 -11.65
C ASP A 152 -29.31 -7.10 -11.61
N ARG A 153 -28.62 -7.31 -12.75
CA ARG A 153 -27.23 -6.90 -12.90
C ARG A 153 -27.05 -5.41 -12.67
N MET A 154 -27.95 -4.59 -13.22
CA MET A 154 -27.85 -3.14 -13.05
C MET A 154 -28.01 -2.70 -11.60
N LEU A 155 -28.93 -3.30 -10.83
CA LEU A 155 -29.08 -3.03 -9.40
C LEU A 155 -27.82 -3.37 -8.61
N ILE A 156 -27.26 -4.57 -8.83
CA ILE A 156 -26.02 -4.99 -8.17
C ILE A 156 -24.87 -4.03 -8.53
N CYS A 157 -24.75 -3.70 -9.82
CA CYS A 157 -23.71 -2.82 -10.32
C CYS A 157 -23.82 -1.39 -9.81
N GLN A 158 -25.03 -0.86 -9.69
CA GLN A 158 -25.28 0.44 -9.08
C GLN A 158 -24.83 0.44 -7.62
N ARG A 159 -25.24 -0.58 -6.85
CA ARG A 159 -24.80 -0.74 -5.46
C ARG A 159 -23.28 -0.82 -5.32
N VAL A 160 -22.61 -1.60 -6.16
CA VAL A 160 -21.14 -1.69 -6.19
C VAL A 160 -20.51 -0.33 -6.53
N SER A 161 -21.02 0.35 -7.55
CA SER A 161 -20.52 1.65 -7.99
C SER A 161 -20.64 2.71 -6.89
N ASP A 162 -21.78 2.75 -6.19
CA ASP A 162 -22.03 3.70 -5.11
C ASP A 162 -21.08 3.46 -3.93
N VAL A 163 -20.96 2.20 -3.49
CA VAL A 163 -20.05 1.82 -2.39
C VAL A 163 -18.59 2.10 -2.76
N TYR A 164 -18.18 1.80 -3.99
CA TYR A 164 -16.82 2.05 -4.44
C TYR A 164 -16.52 3.54 -4.53
N SER A 165 -17.48 4.35 -5.01
CA SER A 165 -17.35 5.79 -5.08
C SER A 165 -17.13 6.41 -3.70
N ASP A 166 -17.97 6.02 -2.74
CA ASP A 166 -17.87 6.48 -1.35
C ASP A 166 -16.50 6.11 -0.76
N LEU A 167 -16.07 4.86 -0.93
CA LEU A 167 -14.79 4.39 -0.42
C LEU A 167 -13.58 5.02 -1.11
N TYR A 168 -13.60 5.20 -2.43
CA TYR A 168 -12.52 5.89 -3.13
C TYR A 168 -12.39 7.35 -2.68
N SER A 169 -13.52 8.01 -2.38
CA SER A 169 -13.52 9.35 -1.81
C SER A 169 -12.91 9.37 -0.40
N ARG A 170 -13.40 8.51 0.50
CA ARG A 170 -12.89 8.41 1.89
C ARG A 170 -11.43 8.01 1.97
N CYS A 171 -10.98 7.13 1.08
CA CYS A 171 -9.61 6.64 1.03
C CYS A 171 -8.69 7.47 0.11
N TYR A 172 -9.10 8.66 -0.33
CA TYR A 172 -8.30 9.57 -1.18
C TYR A 172 -7.69 8.89 -2.41
N VAL A 173 -8.47 8.12 -3.15
CA VAL A 173 -8.03 7.50 -4.41
C VAL A 173 -8.27 8.49 -5.56
N PRO A 174 -7.26 8.81 -6.38
CA PRO A 174 -7.39 9.77 -7.46
C PRO A 174 -8.22 9.23 -8.63
N HIS A 175 -8.78 10.16 -9.42
CA HIS A 175 -9.55 9.90 -10.63
C HIS A 175 -10.74 8.96 -10.44
N VAL A 176 -11.55 9.19 -9.39
CA VAL A 176 -12.75 8.40 -9.06
C VAL A 176 -13.66 8.21 -10.28
N GLU A 177 -13.93 9.27 -11.05
CA GLU A 177 -14.79 9.24 -12.24
C GLU A 177 -14.30 8.24 -13.30
N LYS A 178 -12.98 8.18 -13.55
CA LYS A 178 -12.39 7.25 -14.52
C LYS A 178 -12.56 5.80 -14.04
N ARG A 179 -12.49 5.56 -12.72
CA ARG A 179 -12.70 4.24 -12.13
C ARG A 179 -14.17 3.82 -12.15
N GLN A 180 -15.08 4.76 -11.89
CA GLN A 180 -16.52 4.52 -12.03
C GLN A 180 -16.89 4.18 -13.47
N ARG A 181 -16.30 4.86 -14.46
CA ARG A 181 -16.49 4.50 -15.88
C ARG A 181 -16.05 3.06 -16.15
N LYS A 182 -14.89 2.63 -15.65
CA LYS A 182 -14.44 1.23 -15.78
C LYS A 182 -15.39 0.25 -15.11
N ILE A 183 -15.97 0.57 -13.95
CA ILE A 183 -16.99 -0.30 -13.30
C ILE A 183 -18.21 -0.42 -14.21
N SER A 184 -18.68 0.68 -14.78
CA SER A 184 -19.78 0.70 -15.74
C SER A 184 -19.49 -0.16 -16.98
N GLU A 185 -18.29 -0.05 -17.56
CA GLU A 185 -17.84 -0.90 -18.68
C GLU A 185 -17.79 -2.40 -18.33
N ARG A 186 -17.45 -2.74 -17.07
CA ARG A 186 -17.45 -4.13 -16.58
C ARG A 186 -18.85 -4.64 -16.29
N CYS A 187 -19.79 -3.74 -16.01
CA CYS A 187 -21.20 -4.03 -15.74
C CYS A 187 -22.04 -4.17 -17.02
N SER A 188 -21.70 -3.42 -18.07
CA SER A 188 -22.31 -3.55 -19.39
C SER A 188 -21.77 -4.74 -20.21
N GLY A 189 -20.69 -5.39 -19.74
CA GLY A 189 -20.05 -6.49 -20.45
C GLY A 189 -19.16 -6.04 -21.62
N GLN A 190 -18.83 -4.75 -21.71
CA GLN A 190 -17.87 -4.22 -22.70
C GLN A 190 -16.43 -4.60 -22.38
N SER A 191 -16.13 -4.84 -21.09
CA SER A 191 -14.84 -5.30 -20.61
C SER A 191 -14.99 -6.56 -19.73
N THR A 192 -13.92 -6.98 -19.04
CA THR A 192 -13.96 -8.18 -18.21
C THR A 192 -15.10 -8.09 -17.17
N PRO A 193 -16.08 -9.00 -17.19
CA PRO A 193 -17.31 -8.82 -16.43
C PRO A 193 -17.02 -8.75 -14.93
N LEU A 194 -17.77 -7.87 -14.25
CA LEU A 194 -17.71 -7.72 -12.79
C LEU A 194 -18.31 -8.96 -12.12
N LEU A 195 -19.52 -9.34 -12.53
CA LEU A 195 -20.22 -10.52 -12.04
C LEU A 195 -19.71 -11.76 -12.76
N LYS A 196 -19.41 -12.82 -12.00
CA LYS A 196 -18.82 -14.04 -12.51
C LYS A 196 -19.41 -15.24 -11.78
N PHE A 197 -19.60 -16.35 -12.49
CA PHE A 197 -20.08 -17.59 -11.88
C PHE A 197 -19.24 -18.06 -10.67
N PRO A 198 -17.89 -17.98 -10.66
CA PRO A 198 -17.10 -18.34 -9.49
C PRO A 198 -17.48 -17.59 -8.21
N SER A 199 -17.92 -16.33 -8.30
CA SER A 199 -18.41 -15.57 -7.14
C SER A 199 -19.73 -16.14 -6.61
N LEU A 200 -20.67 -16.49 -7.50
CA LEU A 200 -21.92 -17.17 -7.10
C LEU A 200 -21.64 -18.56 -6.51
N PHE A 201 -20.69 -19.30 -7.11
CA PHE A 201 -20.27 -20.60 -6.60
C PHE A 201 -19.73 -20.48 -5.17
N GLN A 202 -18.79 -19.57 -4.91
CA GLN A 202 -18.23 -19.35 -3.58
C GLN A 202 -19.29 -18.93 -2.55
N ARG A 203 -20.33 -18.21 -2.98
CA ARG A 203 -21.43 -17.79 -2.11
C ARG A 203 -22.40 -18.92 -1.77
N PHE A 204 -22.81 -19.71 -2.76
CA PHE A 204 -23.95 -20.62 -2.66
C PHE A 204 -23.59 -22.09 -2.55
N SER A 205 -22.32 -22.43 -2.69
CA SER A 205 -21.85 -23.82 -2.66
C SER A 205 -21.22 -24.21 -1.34
N ARG A 206 -21.44 -23.45 -0.25
CA ARG A 206 -20.83 -23.74 1.06
C ARG A 206 -21.69 -24.73 1.85
N TYR A 207 -21.07 -25.62 2.63
CA TYR A 207 -21.82 -26.58 3.47
C TYR A 207 -22.66 -25.92 4.58
N CYS A 208 -22.26 -24.74 5.05
CA CYS A 208 -22.91 -24.06 6.17
C CYS A 208 -24.00 -23.06 5.75
N ASP A 209 -24.04 -22.67 4.47
CA ASP A 209 -25.02 -21.74 3.92
C ASP A 209 -25.07 -21.95 2.41
N ASP A 210 -26.16 -22.56 1.95
CA ASP A 210 -26.37 -22.96 0.57
C ASP A 210 -27.39 -22.05 -0.13
N PHE A 211 -27.61 -22.30 -1.42
CA PHE A 211 -28.58 -21.51 -2.18
C PHE A 211 -30.00 -21.60 -1.62
N ASN A 212 -30.40 -22.77 -1.09
CA ASN A 212 -31.76 -22.96 -0.58
C ASN A 212 -32.00 -22.14 0.69
N GLN A 213 -31.02 -22.09 1.59
CA GLN A 213 -31.06 -21.25 2.79
C GLN A 213 -31.12 -19.76 2.43
N PHE A 214 -30.35 -19.33 1.42
CA PHE A 214 -30.43 -17.95 0.92
C PHE A 214 -31.84 -17.60 0.41
N ILE A 215 -32.47 -18.48 -0.36
CA ILE A 215 -33.83 -18.26 -0.89
C ILE A 215 -34.89 -18.26 0.23
N ASN A 216 -34.74 -19.13 1.23
CA ASN A 216 -35.71 -19.27 2.33
C ASN A 216 -35.67 -18.10 3.32
N ASN A 217 -34.57 -17.35 3.42
CA ASN A 217 -34.34 -16.33 4.46
C ASN A 217 -34.79 -14.89 4.11
N SER A 218 -35.46 -14.65 2.97
CA SER A 218 -36.26 -13.45 2.57
C SER A 218 -35.88 -12.80 1.22
N VAL A 219 -36.82 -12.04 0.63
CA VAL A 219 -36.76 -11.07 -0.51
C VAL A 219 -36.22 -11.57 -1.87
N ALA A 220 -35.37 -12.60 -1.92
CA ALA A 220 -34.82 -13.16 -3.16
C ALA A 220 -35.89 -13.69 -4.13
N ILE A 221 -37.08 -14.01 -3.61
CA ILE A 221 -38.23 -14.49 -4.40
C ILE A 221 -38.87 -13.35 -5.22
N SER A 222 -38.77 -12.08 -4.77
CA SER A 222 -39.35 -10.95 -5.49
C SER A 222 -38.36 -10.26 -6.43
N ASN A 223 -37.09 -10.11 -6.04
CA ASN A 223 -36.04 -9.53 -6.88
C ASN A 223 -34.65 -10.07 -6.50
N MET A 224 -34.08 -10.89 -7.39
CA MET A 224 -32.77 -11.51 -7.18
C MET A 224 -31.63 -10.49 -7.13
N GLY A 225 -31.70 -9.42 -7.94
CA GLY A 225 -30.71 -8.35 -7.95
C GLY A 225 -30.63 -7.60 -6.63
N LEU A 226 -31.79 -7.25 -6.06
CA LEU A 226 -31.88 -6.58 -4.76
C LEU A 226 -31.32 -7.47 -3.65
N ALA A 227 -31.76 -8.74 -3.58
CA ALA A 227 -31.31 -9.67 -2.56
C ALA A 227 -29.79 -9.91 -2.61
N LEU A 228 -29.21 -10.03 -3.80
CA LEU A 228 -27.75 -10.14 -3.97
C LEU A 228 -27.01 -8.84 -3.59
N SER A 229 -27.61 -7.67 -3.85
CA SER A 229 -27.00 -6.38 -3.53
C SER A 229 -26.97 -6.07 -2.02
N GLU A 230 -27.84 -6.70 -1.24
CA GLU A 230 -27.91 -6.60 0.22
C GLU A 230 -27.14 -7.72 0.93
N ASP A 231 -26.81 -8.81 0.23
CA ASP A 231 -26.06 -9.94 0.78
C ASP A 231 -24.58 -9.57 0.99
N ILE A 232 -24.19 -9.47 2.27
CA ILE A 232 -22.83 -9.08 2.69
C ILE A 232 -21.77 -10.02 2.12
N LEU A 233 -22.05 -11.33 2.09
CA LEU A 233 -21.10 -12.34 1.64
C LEU A 233 -20.79 -12.21 0.14
N PHE A 234 -21.83 -12.07 -0.67
CA PHE A 234 -21.73 -11.90 -2.10
C PHE A 234 -21.05 -10.57 -2.43
N MET A 235 -21.46 -9.48 -1.79
CA MET A 235 -20.84 -8.17 -2.00
C MET A 235 -19.36 -8.18 -1.63
N ASN A 236 -18.96 -8.85 -0.55
CA ASN A 236 -17.55 -8.98 -0.16
C ASN A 236 -16.71 -9.70 -1.24
N LEU A 237 -17.26 -10.69 -1.94
CA LEU A 237 -16.59 -11.39 -3.04
C LEU A 237 -16.31 -10.48 -4.25
N LEU A 238 -17.09 -9.41 -4.41
CA LEU A 238 -16.88 -8.43 -5.47
C LEU A 238 -15.80 -7.40 -5.12
N SER A 239 -15.37 -7.28 -3.86
CA SER A 239 -14.51 -6.17 -3.36
C SER A 239 -13.08 -6.14 -3.91
N SER A 240 -12.61 -7.21 -4.55
CA SER A 240 -11.20 -7.38 -4.96
C SER A 240 -10.65 -6.23 -5.81
N SER A 241 -11.47 -5.68 -6.71
CA SER A 241 -11.03 -4.56 -7.56
C SER A 241 -10.86 -3.27 -6.78
N MET A 242 -11.73 -3.03 -5.80
CA MET A 242 -11.66 -1.86 -4.94
C MET A 242 -10.47 -1.95 -3.98
N VAL A 243 -10.28 -3.09 -3.32
CA VAL A 243 -9.15 -3.32 -2.41
C VAL A 243 -7.83 -3.09 -3.14
N SER A 244 -7.67 -3.64 -4.35
CA SER A 244 -6.47 -3.42 -5.17
C SER A 244 -6.24 -1.94 -5.49
N ASN A 245 -7.30 -1.21 -5.87
CA ASN A 245 -7.18 0.20 -6.23
C ASN A 245 -6.87 1.09 -5.02
N ILE A 246 -7.46 0.80 -3.84
CA ILE A 246 -7.13 1.52 -2.60
C ILE A 246 -5.69 1.23 -2.22
N HIS A 247 -5.26 -0.03 -2.29
CA HIS A 247 -3.90 -0.42 -1.93
C HIS A 247 -2.84 0.23 -2.83
N SER A 248 -3.04 0.24 -4.16
CA SER A 248 -2.03 0.75 -5.10
C SER A 248 -2.05 2.27 -5.26
N ASP A 249 -3.24 2.87 -5.24
CA ASP A 249 -3.42 4.24 -5.75
C ASP A 249 -3.91 5.23 -4.70
N SER A 250 -4.24 4.80 -3.47
CA SER A 250 -4.60 5.73 -2.40
C SER A 250 -3.46 6.72 -2.14
N GLU A 251 -3.81 7.97 -1.83
CA GLU A 251 -2.85 8.97 -1.35
C GLU A 251 -2.58 8.85 0.16
N LEU A 252 -3.38 8.08 0.91
CA LEU A 252 -3.17 7.85 2.34
C LEU A 252 -1.77 7.27 2.67
N PRO A 253 -1.22 6.31 1.91
CA PRO A 253 0.18 5.88 2.00
C PRO A 253 1.22 7.00 1.80
N SER A 254 0.92 8.03 1.01
CA SER A 254 1.87 9.09 0.66
C SER A 254 2.13 10.08 1.82
N LEU A 255 1.31 10.05 2.87
CA LEU A 255 1.55 10.73 4.16
C LEU A 255 2.94 10.46 4.73
N VAL A 256 3.38 9.23 4.51
CA VAL A 256 4.60 8.63 5.03
C VAL A 256 5.85 9.23 4.35
N LEU A 257 5.73 9.68 3.10
CA LEU A 257 6.83 10.25 2.30
C LEU A 257 7.21 11.69 2.67
N LYS A 258 6.39 12.40 3.47
CA LYS A 258 6.63 13.81 3.84
C LYS A 258 7.24 13.97 5.25
N THR A 259 7.68 12.88 5.87
CA THR A 259 8.28 12.91 7.21
C THR A 259 9.74 13.43 7.20
N ARG A 260 10.14 14.17 8.23
CA ARG A 260 11.55 14.53 8.47
C ARG A 260 12.45 13.32 8.67
N LEU A 261 11.87 12.20 9.15
CA LEU A 261 12.54 10.92 9.33
C LEU A 261 13.13 10.38 8.02
N LEU A 262 12.39 10.50 6.91
CA LEU A 262 12.87 10.10 5.59
C LEU A 262 14.13 10.87 5.21
N LEU A 263 14.13 12.20 5.37
CA LEU A 263 15.29 13.04 5.06
C LEU A 263 16.52 12.73 5.93
N GLN A 264 16.31 12.47 7.23
CA GLN A 264 17.40 12.13 8.15
C GLN A 264 18.04 10.78 7.82
N HIS A 265 17.22 9.76 7.54
CA HIS A 265 17.69 8.39 7.29
C HIS A 265 18.03 8.12 5.82
N PHE A 266 17.72 9.05 4.91
CA PHE A 266 18.02 8.92 3.47
C PHE A 266 19.50 8.64 3.22
N SER A 267 20.37 9.35 3.95
CA SER A 267 21.83 9.16 3.84
C SER A 267 22.25 7.74 4.27
N LEU A 268 21.66 7.18 5.33
CA LEU A 268 21.92 5.81 5.76
C LEU A 268 21.40 4.79 4.74
N ALA A 269 20.20 5.00 4.23
CA ALA A 269 19.63 4.12 3.21
C ALA A 269 20.49 4.08 1.95
N ALA A 270 20.99 5.24 1.50
CA ALA A 270 21.93 5.32 0.38
C ALA A 270 23.24 4.56 0.66
N ILE A 271 23.79 4.67 1.87
CA ILE A 271 25.01 3.94 2.27
C ILE A 271 24.77 2.42 2.28
N LYS A 272 23.68 1.96 2.91
CA LYS A 272 23.35 0.54 3.00
C LYS A 272 23.03 -0.07 1.65
N LEU A 273 22.23 0.60 0.83
CA LEU A 273 21.90 0.13 -0.51
C LEU A 273 23.16 0.03 -1.38
N TRP A 274 24.06 1.02 -1.30
CA TRP A 274 25.35 0.92 -2.00
C TRP A 274 26.22 -0.22 -1.48
N LYS A 275 26.24 -0.50 -0.16
CA LYS A 275 26.96 -1.66 0.40
C LYS A 275 26.45 -2.97 -0.21
N GLN A 276 25.14 -3.10 -0.42
CA GLN A 276 24.55 -4.28 -1.09
C GLN A 276 24.94 -4.36 -2.57
N ILE A 277 24.84 -3.25 -3.31
CA ILE A 277 25.26 -3.18 -4.71
C ILE A 277 26.76 -3.51 -4.86
N ASP A 278 27.61 -2.99 -3.97
CA ASP A 278 29.06 -3.24 -3.97
C ASP A 278 29.39 -4.70 -3.62
N GLN A 279 28.64 -5.34 -2.71
CA GLN A 279 28.76 -6.76 -2.41
C GLN A 279 28.40 -7.65 -3.61
N VAL A 280 27.26 -7.37 -4.26
CA VAL A 280 26.84 -8.06 -5.49
C VAL A 280 27.91 -7.89 -6.57
N LYS A 281 28.48 -6.70 -6.72
CA LYS A 281 29.55 -6.42 -7.67
C LYS A 281 30.83 -7.20 -7.38
N LYS A 282 31.30 -7.19 -6.13
CA LYS A 282 32.49 -7.95 -5.72
C LYS A 282 32.30 -9.44 -5.94
N CYS A 283 31.09 -9.94 -5.69
CA CYS A 283 30.77 -11.33 -5.96
C CYS A 283 30.75 -11.64 -7.46
N ARG A 284 30.13 -10.77 -8.28
CA ARG A 284 30.17 -10.87 -9.74
C ARG A 284 31.59 -10.88 -10.29
N GLN A 285 32.47 -10.00 -9.78
CA GLN A 285 33.88 -9.98 -10.15
C GLN A 285 34.64 -11.24 -9.72
N ALA A 286 34.33 -11.78 -8.54
CA ALA A 286 34.92 -13.03 -8.06
C ALA A 286 34.52 -14.22 -8.94
N VAL A 287 33.24 -14.32 -9.34
CA VAL A 287 32.74 -15.35 -10.26
C VAL A 287 33.39 -15.20 -11.63
N ILE A 288 33.48 -13.98 -12.19
CA ILE A 288 34.17 -13.73 -13.45
C ILE A 288 35.64 -14.19 -13.37
N HIS A 289 36.35 -13.85 -12.30
CA HIS A 289 37.74 -14.27 -12.11
C HIS A 289 37.89 -15.79 -11.90
N GLU A 290 36.94 -16.44 -11.26
CA GLU A 290 36.93 -17.90 -11.10
C GLU A 290 36.69 -18.62 -12.43
N ILE A 291 35.75 -18.12 -13.24
CA ILE A 291 35.51 -18.60 -14.61
C ILE A 291 36.76 -18.38 -15.47
N GLU A 292 37.33 -17.16 -15.48
CA GLU A 292 38.57 -16.85 -16.19
C GLU A 292 39.73 -17.77 -15.76
N ARG A 293 39.87 -18.05 -14.46
CA ARG A 293 40.89 -18.96 -13.94
C ARG A 293 40.64 -20.41 -14.37
N ASN A 294 39.41 -20.91 -14.29
CA ASN A 294 39.07 -22.28 -14.68
C ASN A 294 39.18 -22.49 -16.21
N GLU A 295 38.97 -21.44 -17.01
CA GLU A 295 39.03 -21.51 -18.47
C GLU A 295 40.44 -21.29 -19.05
N THR A 296 41.41 -20.75 -18.31
CA THR A 296 42.83 -20.76 -18.73
C THR A 296 43.41 -22.18 -18.91
N LEU A 297 42.65 -23.22 -18.52
CA LEU A 297 42.96 -24.63 -18.76
C LEU A 297 42.38 -25.20 -20.08
N ASN A 298 41.48 -24.50 -20.78
CA ASN A 298 40.82 -24.97 -22.01
C ASN A 298 40.96 -23.94 -23.16
N ALA A 299 42.06 -24.02 -23.90
CA ALA A 299 42.50 -22.96 -24.84
C ALA A 299 41.84 -22.93 -26.25
N ASN A 300 40.64 -23.48 -26.46
CA ASN A 300 40.11 -23.72 -27.82
C ASN A 300 38.75 -23.06 -28.17
N GLU A 301 38.29 -22.03 -27.46
CA GLU A 301 37.02 -21.32 -27.78
C GLU A 301 37.23 -19.92 -28.37
N THR A 302 36.34 -19.50 -29.27
CA THR A 302 36.30 -18.16 -29.88
C THR A 302 35.88 -17.08 -28.85
N GLU A 303 36.48 -15.88 -28.92
CA GLU A 303 36.24 -14.80 -27.94
C GLU A 303 34.77 -14.38 -27.80
N GLU A 304 33.99 -14.50 -28.88
CA GLU A 304 32.57 -14.11 -28.90
C GLU A 304 31.67 -15.14 -28.20
N ALA A 305 31.88 -16.44 -28.46
CA ALA A 305 31.20 -17.53 -27.75
C ALA A 305 31.58 -17.57 -26.26
N ARG A 306 32.82 -17.17 -25.94
CA ARG A 306 33.33 -16.98 -24.58
C ARG A 306 32.60 -15.84 -23.88
N ALA A 307 32.45 -14.68 -24.53
CA ALA A 307 31.73 -13.53 -23.97
C ALA A 307 30.26 -13.86 -23.68
N ASP A 308 29.58 -14.58 -24.58
CA ASP A 308 28.19 -14.99 -24.40
C ASP A 308 28.00 -16.01 -23.27
N ARG A 309 28.91 -17.00 -23.14
CA ARG A 309 28.81 -18.03 -22.09
C ARG A 309 29.13 -17.47 -20.71
N VAL A 310 30.13 -16.59 -20.59
CA VAL A 310 30.41 -15.82 -19.37
C VAL A 310 29.24 -14.91 -19.01
N SER A 311 28.65 -14.22 -19.99
CA SER A 311 27.46 -13.37 -19.79
C SER A 311 26.25 -14.16 -19.28
N ALA A 312 26.00 -15.35 -19.85
CA ALA A 312 24.92 -16.25 -19.43
C ALA A 312 25.16 -16.86 -18.03
N HIS A 313 26.40 -17.21 -17.67
CA HIS A 313 26.70 -17.71 -16.33
C HIS A 313 26.55 -16.60 -15.28
N VAL A 314 27.03 -15.40 -15.60
CA VAL A 314 26.96 -14.21 -14.74
C VAL A 314 25.53 -13.71 -14.54
N SER A 315 24.65 -13.84 -15.53
CA SER A 315 23.22 -13.50 -15.38
C SER A 315 22.45 -14.50 -14.53
N HIS A 316 22.86 -15.77 -14.50
CA HIS A 316 22.23 -16.81 -13.68
C HIS A 316 22.74 -16.85 -12.23
N SER A 317 23.91 -16.28 -11.93
CA SER A 317 24.51 -16.27 -10.59
C SER A 317 24.40 -14.91 -9.89
N CYS A 318 23.18 -14.51 -9.50
CA CYS A 318 22.99 -13.45 -8.50
C CYS A 318 23.43 -13.97 -7.13
N CYS A 319 24.59 -13.51 -6.68
CA CYS A 319 25.11 -13.80 -5.36
C CYS A 319 25.16 -12.50 -4.53
N PRO A 320 24.49 -12.42 -3.36
CA PRO A 320 23.71 -13.46 -2.67
C PRO A 320 22.25 -13.62 -3.17
N HIS A 321 21.70 -14.84 -3.02
CA HIS A 321 20.36 -15.25 -3.52
C HIS A 321 19.14 -14.56 -2.87
N SER A 322 19.32 -13.63 -1.93
CA SER A 322 18.20 -13.06 -1.17
C SER A 322 17.46 -11.91 -1.88
N ASN A 323 18.06 -11.28 -2.90
CA ASN A 323 17.41 -10.23 -3.70
C ASN A 323 17.97 -10.22 -5.13
N THR A 324 17.39 -11.03 -6.01
CA THR A 324 17.77 -11.16 -7.44
C THR A 324 17.68 -9.82 -8.18
N HIS A 325 16.70 -8.97 -7.86
CA HIS A 325 16.48 -7.70 -8.55
C HIS A 325 17.53 -6.60 -8.26
N ILE A 326 18.38 -6.77 -7.24
CA ILE A 326 19.49 -5.83 -7.00
C ILE A 326 20.54 -5.93 -8.12
N CYS A 327 20.68 -7.11 -8.73
CA CYS A 327 21.61 -7.35 -9.83
C CYS A 327 21.23 -6.60 -11.12
N ASP A 328 19.96 -6.26 -11.26
CA ASP A 328 19.39 -5.65 -12.47
C ASP A 328 19.28 -4.11 -12.37
N LEU A 329 19.73 -3.54 -11.23
CA LEU A 329 19.75 -2.09 -11.05
C LEU A 329 20.79 -1.43 -11.98
N ASN A 330 20.31 -0.61 -12.90
CA ASN A 330 21.14 0.22 -13.76
C ASN A 330 21.57 1.52 -13.05
N ASN A 331 22.70 2.12 -13.46
CA ASN A 331 23.27 3.40 -12.96
C ASN A 331 24.13 3.37 -11.68
N ASP A 332 25.04 2.39 -11.53
CA ASP A 332 26.03 2.30 -10.45
C ASP A 332 26.73 3.63 -10.09
N ARG A 333 27.11 4.42 -11.11
CA ARG A 333 27.79 5.71 -10.88
C ARG A 333 26.98 6.66 -10.01
N LYS A 334 25.66 6.69 -10.19
CA LYS A 334 24.77 7.57 -9.41
C LYS A 334 24.62 7.05 -7.98
N TYR A 335 24.38 5.75 -7.79
CA TYR A 335 24.33 5.14 -6.45
C TYR A 335 25.63 5.35 -5.67
N ARG A 336 26.79 5.15 -6.31
CA ARG A 336 28.11 5.42 -5.71
C ARG A 336 28.29 6.88 -5.34
N SER A 337 27.89 7.80 -6.22
CA SER A 337 27.98 9.24 -5.96
C SER A 337 27.12 9.64 -4.75
N LEU A 338 25.90 9.11 -4.68
CA LEU A 338 24.96 9.35 -3.59
C LEU A 338 25.52 8.84 -2.26
N ALA A 339 26.01 7.60 -2.22
CA ALA A 339 26.61 7.00 -1.04
C ALA A 339 27.90 7.71 -0.60
N ASN A 340 28.75 8.15 -1.54
CA ASN A 340 29.95 8.92 -1.21
C ASN A 340 29.62 10.29 -0.58
N ARG A 341 28.58 10.98 -1.07
CA ARG A 341 28.09 12.23 -0.47
C ARG A 341 27.54 11.97 0.93
N ALA A 342 26.78 10.89 1.11
CA ALA A 342 26.24 10.48 2.41
C ALA A 342 27.36 10.18 3.42
N TRP A 343 28.40 9.44 3.04
CA TRP A 343 29.58 9.18 3.90
C TRP A 343 30.29 10.48 4.31
N ARG A 344 30.47 11.44 3.40
CA ARG A 344 31.06 12.75 3.74
C ARG A 344 30.21 13.50 4.76
N SER A 345 28.90 13.53 4.55
CA SER A 345 27.96 14.14 5.51
C SER A 345 28.08 13.48 6.88
N PHE A 346 28.15 12.15 6.90
CA PHE A 346 28.31 11.38 8.13
C PHE A 346 29.61 11.73 8.89
N TYR A 347 30.75 11.81 8.21
CA TYR A 347 32.02 12.19 8.85
C TYR A 347 31.98 13.62 9.41
N ILE A 348 31.31 14.55 8.73
CA ILE A 348 31.15 15.93 9.22
C ILE A 348 30.33 15.92 10.52
N GLU A 349 29.20 15.23 10.55
CA GLU A 349 28.35 15.11 11.75
C GLU A 349 29.10 14.44 12.91
N LEU A 350 29.88 13.39 12.63
CA LEU A 350 30.71 12.73 13.64
C LEU A 350 31.77 13.68 14.23
N CYS A 351 32.46 14.46 13.38
CA CYS A 351 33.43 15.45 13.82
C CYS A 351 32.78 16.55 14.68
N LEU A 352 31.59 17.03 14.28
CA LEU A 352 30.81 18.00 15.04
C LEU A 352 30.40 17.42 16.40
N LEU A 353 29.98 16.16 16.45
CA LEU A 353 29.62 15.50 17.70
C LEU A 353 30.82 15.41 18.66
N VAL A 354 31.99 15.03 18.17
CA VAL A 354 33.22 14.97 18.99
C VAL A 354 33.53 16.36 19.57
N LEU A 355 33.38 17.42 18.77
CA LEU A 355 33.59 18.80 19.22
C LEU A 355 32.57 19.22 20.28
N VAL A 356 31.29 18.85 20.11
CA VAL A 356 30.23 19.10 21.09
C VAL A 356 30.50 18.36 22.40
N MET A 357 30.94 17.10 22.34
CA MET A 357 31.30 16.32 23.52
C MET A 357 32.49 16.91 24.26
N PHE A 358 33.55 17.30 23.53
CA PHE A 358 34.70 17.99 24.10
C PHE A 358 34.30 19.28 24.81
N ASN A 359 33.49 20.12 24.15
CA ASN A 359 32.98 21.36 24.74
C ASN A 359 32.14 21.09 25.99
N THR A 360 31.32 20.04 25.99
CA THR A 360 30.48 19.67 27.14
C THR A 360 31.31 19.23 28.34
N VAL A 361 32.36 18.43 28.11
CA VAL A 361 33.31 18.01 29.15
C VAL A 361 34.06 19.22 29.72
N LEU A 362 34.54 20.11 28.85
CA LEU A 362 35.21 21.35 29.27
C LEU A 362 34.28 22.23 30.12
N LEU A 363 33.03 22.42 29.68
CA LEU A 363 32.02 23.19 30.40
C LEU A 363 31.74 22.58 31.78
N ALA A 364 31.64 21.25 31.86
CA ALA A 364 31.43 20.54 33.12
C ALA A 364 32.58 20.77 34.11
N ILE A 365 33.83 20.68 33.65
CA ILE A 365 35.02 20.92 34.48
C ILE A 365 35.06 22.37 34.97
N LEU A 366 34.81 23.33 34.08
CA LEU A 366 34.77 24.75 34.43
C LEU A 366 33.67 25.06 35.43
N LEU A 367 32.48 24.49 35.23
CA LEU A 367 31.35 24.65 36.15
C LEU A 367 31.68 24.10 37.53
N LEU A 368 32.27 22.90 37.62
CA LEU A 368 32.66 22.30 38.90
C LEU A 368 33.67 23.17 39.67
N LYS A 369 34.64 23.78 38.98
CA LYS A 369 35.62 24.69 39.59
C LYS A 369 35.02 26.02 40.04
N THR A 370 34.02 26.54 39.33
CA THR A 370 33.51 27.92 39.51
C THR A 370 32.09 28.02 40.08
N LYS A 371 31.45 26.89 40.40
CA LYS A 371 30.05 26.84 40.87
C LYS A 371 29.77 27.74 42.07
N ARG A 372 30.74 27.94 42.98
CA ARG A 372 30.57 28.77 44.18
C ARG A 372 30.62 30.28 43.91
N SER A 373 31.19 30.71 42.78
CA SER A 373 31.34 32.12 42.40
C SER A 373 30.37 32.59 41.31
N LEU A 374 29.64 31.67 40.68
CA LEU A 374 28.70 31.97 39.60
C LEU A 374 27.29 32.27 40.10
N SER A 375 26.58 33.16 39.38
CA SER A 375 25.17 33.41 39.63
C SER A 375 24.33 32.16 39.33
N THR A 376 23.20 31.98 40.02
CA THR A 376 22.28 30.85 39.76
C THR A 376 21.79 30.82 38.30
N ALA A 377 21.56 31.99 37.69
CA ALA A 377 21.16 32.08 36.28
C ALA A 377 22.24 31.55 35.33
N THR A 378 23.51 31.88 35.59
CA THR A 378 24.65 31.39 34.78
C THR A 378 24.82 29.88 34.92
N VAL A 379 24.67 29.34 36.13
CA VAL A 379 24.74 27.90 36.37
C VAL A 379 23.63 27.15 35.62
N LEU A 380 22.38 27.65 35.66
CA LEU A 380 21.25 27.06 34.94
C LEU A 380 21.41 27.14 33.42
N PHE A 381 21.98 28.23 32.91
CA PHE A 381 22.29 28.36 31.48
C PHE A 381 23.35 27.37 31.01
N VAL A 382 24.45 27.24 31.77
CA VAL A 382 25.49 26.23 31.47
C VAL A 382 24.91 24.82 31.52
N PHE A 383 24.07 24.53 32.52
CA PHE A 383 23.36 23.26 32.62
C PHE A 383 22.42 23.01 31.43
N ASN A 384 21.70 24.03 30.96
CA ASN A 384 20.83 23.93 29.78
C ASN A 384 21.59 23.53 28.51
N ILE A 385 22.77 24.13 28.29
CA ILE A 385 23.64 23.76 27.16
C ILE A 385 24.11 22.31 27.32
N MET A 386 24.63 21.95 28.50
CA MET A 386 25.11 20.59 28.75
C MET A 386 24.02 19.54 28.57
N PHE A 387 22.81 19.81 29.05
CA PHE A 387 21.66 18.91 28.91
C PHE A 387 21.24 18.78 27.44
N SER A 388 21.20 19.89 26.69
CA SER A 388 20.89 19.86 25.26
C SER A 388 21.95 19.08 24.46
N ASN A 389 23.23 19.24 24.79
CA ASN A 389 24.33 18.48 24.17
C ASN A 389 24.25 16.98 24.51
N LEU A 390 23.85 16.63 25.73
CA LEU A 390 23.63 15.24 26.13
C LEU A 390 22.49 14.61 25.32
N LEU A 391 21.37 15.32 25.15
CA LEU A 391 20.26 14.85 24.32
C LEU A 391 20.67 14.66 22.86
N PHE A 392 21.49 15.58 22.32
CA PHE A 392 22.04 15.46 20.96
C PHE A 392 22.92 14.21 20.82
N PHE A 393 23.81 13.96 21.78
CA PHE A 393 24.63 12.75 21.82
C PHE A 393 23.79 11.48 21.90
N CYS A 394 22.78 11.45 22.78
CA CYS A 394 21.86 10.31 22.87
C CYS A 394 21.12 10.06 21.54
N SER A 395 20.62 11.11 20.88
CA SER A 395 19.98 10.99 19.55
C SER A 395 20.94 10.36 18.52
N PHE A 396 22.20 10.82 18.50
CA PHE A 396 23.19 10.29 17.57
C PHE A 396 23.52 8.83 17.84
N LEU A 397 23.54 8.38 19.09
CA LEU A 397 23.72 6.96 19.41
C LEU A 397 22.59 6.08 18.85
N PHE A 398 21.33 6.54 18.94
CA PHE A 398 20.20 5.83 18.33
C PHE A 398 20.32 5.78 16.81
N PHE A 399 20.67 6.89 16.17
CA PHE A 399 20.89 6.97 14.73
C PHE A 399 22.02 6.04 14.25
N MET A 400 23.11 5.97 15.01
CA MET A 400 24.28 5.16 14.68
C MET A 400 24.05 3.67 14.80
N ARG A 401 23.19 3.26 15.72
CA ARG A 401 22.83 1.84 15.88
C ARG A 401 22.37 1.24 14.56
N ASP A 402 21.56 1.98 13.79
CA ASP A 402 21.03 1.48 12.53
C ASP A 402 22.08 1.44 11.43
N LEU A 403 23.07 2.33 11.43
CA LEU A 403 24.18 2.28 10.46
C LEU A 403 25.02 1.00 10.60
N PHE A 404 25.19 0.51 11.84
CA PHE A 404 25.95 -0.70 12.13
C PHE A 404 25.12 -1.99 12.06
N ASP A 405 23.79 -1.90 11.92
CA ASP A 405 22.97 -3.07 11.64
C ASP A 405 23.13 -3.47 10.17
N ASP A 406 23.58 -4.70 9.93
CA ASP A 406 23.77 -5.24 8.58
C ASP A 406 22.45 -5.57 7.85
N ARG A 407 21.30 -5.46 8.52
CA ARG A 407 19.99 -5.69 7.90
C ARG A 407 19.67 -4.66 6.80
N PRO A 408 19.10 -5.10 5.66
CA PRO A 408 18.53 -4.21 4.64
C PRO A 408 17.43 -3.32 5.20
N TYR A 409 17.27 -2.12 4.62
CA TYR A 409 16.10 -1.29 4.88
C TYR A 409 14.83 -1.89 4.20
N GLY A 410 14.94 -2.44 2.99
CA GLY A 410 13.83 -3.12 2.31
C GLY A 410 14.31 -3.98 1.14
N ASN A 411 13.38 -4.71 0.52
CA ASN A 411 13.65 -5.48 -0.70
C ASN A 411 13.47 -4.61 -1.94
N VAL A 412 14.28 -4.90 -2.96
CA VAL A 412 14.17 -4.26 -4.29
C VAL A 412 13.32 -5.19 -5.16
N ASN A 413 12.21 -4.67 -5.69
CA ASN A 413 11.30 -5.32 -6.65
C ASN A 413 11.58 -4.89 -8.11
N GLU A 414 10.94 -5.56 -9.07
CA GLU A 414 11.06 -5.29 -10.52
C GLU A 414 10.70 -3.84 -10.91
N ASP A 415 9.74 -3.23 -10.22
CA ASP A 415 9.27 -1.84 -10.46
C ASP A 415 10.36 -0.76 -10.26
N TYR A 416 11.52 -1.11 -9.66
CA TYR A 416 12.62 -0.17 -9.44
C TYR A 416 13.55 -0.01 -10.62
N MET A 417 13.49 -0.88 -11.63
CA MET A 417 14.45 -0.89 -12.75
C MET A 417 14.39 0.37 -13.62
N GLU A 418 13.22 1.00 -13.72
CA GLU A 418 13.00 2.23 -14.52
C GLU A 418 13.05 3.52 -13.68
N LYS A 419 13.16 3.41 -12.35
CA LYS A 419 13.07 4.54 -11.42
C LYS A 419 14.43 5.22 -11.21
N SER A 420 14.42 6.49 -10.80
CA SER A 420 15.64 7.20 -10.44
C SER A 420 16.25 6.64 -9.14
N PRO A 421 17.59 6.59 -8.98
CA PRO A 421 18.25 6.08 -7.78
C PRO A 421 17.77 6.72 -6.48
N GLU A 422 17.46 8.01 -6.50
CA GLU A 422 16.94 8.74 -5.35
C GLU A 422 15.56 8.23 -4.91
N LEU A 423 14.70 7.88 -5.87
CA LEU A 423 13.38 7.35 -5.62
C LEU A 423 13.45 5.91 -5.08
N VAL A 424 14.36 5.09 -5.63
CA VAL A 424 14.61 3.72 -5.13
C VAL A 424 15.07 3.75 -3.66
N VAL A 425 16.00 4.65 -3.31
CA VAL A 425 16.44 4.84 -1.92
C VAL A 425 15.30 5.29 -1.02
N ALA A 426 14.45 6.21 -1.48
CA ALA A 426 13.32 6.71 -0.70
C ALA A 426 12.27 5.63 -0.43
N GLU A 427 11.89 4.85 -1.44
CA GLU A 427 10.87 3.79 -1.30
C GLU A 427 11.37 2.61 -0.46
N THR A 428 12.63 2.18 -0.63
CA THR A 428 13.23 1.14 0.22
C THR A 428 13.31 1.58 1.69
N LEU A 429 13.69 2.83 1.94
CA LEU A 429 13.72 3.41 3.28
C LEU A 429 12.31 3.53 3.90
N GLN A 430 11.31 3.86 3.09
CA GLN A 430 9.92 3.98 3.54
C GLN A 430 9.40 2.66 4.10
N THR A 431 9.66 1.52 3.45
CA THR A 431 9.21 0.23 3.96
C THR A 431 9.78 -0.10 5.35
N HIS A 432 11.01 0.36 5.63
CA HIS A 432 11.64 0.15 6.93
C HIS A 432 11.15 1.10 8.01
N LEU A 433 11.15 2.42 7.71
CA LEU A 433 10.91 3.46 8.71
C LEU A 433 9.54 3.32 9.36
N PHE A 434 8.59 2.71 8.66
CA PHE A 434 7.20 2.63 9.05
C PHE A 434 6.75 1.22 9.44
N ALA A 435 7.70 0.28 9.54
CA ALA A 435 7.47 -0.93 10.32
C ALA A 435 7.26 -0.53 11.78
N SER A 436 6.21 -1.05 12.42
CA SER A 436 5.76 -0.62 13.75
C SER A 436 6.86 -0.65 14.83
N ASP A 437 7.72 -1.67 14.81
CA ASP A 437 8.84 -1.82 15.75
C ASP A 437 10.01 -0.86 15.49
N GLU A 438 10.27 -0.52 14.23
CA GLU A 438 11.37 0.38 13.83
C GLU A 438 10.96 1.85 13.96
N PHE A 439 9.71 2.18 13.62
CA PHE A 439 9.18 3.54 13.71
C PHE A 439 9.35 4.14 15.11
N ARG A 440 9.13 3.33 16.16
CA ARG A 440 9.29 3.79 17.55
C ARG A 440 10.73 4.18 17.87
N LYS A 441 11.73 3.46 17.33
CA LYS A 441 13.15 3.77 17.53
C LYS A 441 13.51 5.09 16.85
N HIS A 442 13.12 5.25 15.59
CA HIS A 442 13.35 6.47 14.82
C HIS A 442 12.65 7.69 15.43
N LEU A 443 11.45 7.49 15.99
CA LEU A 443 10.71 8.55 16.67
C LEU A 443 11.40 9.02 17.96
N ILE A 444 11.95 8.10 18.77
CA ILE A 444 12.74 8.47 19.96
C ILE A 444 13.96 9.28 19.54
N GLN A 445 14.65 8.84 18.48
CA GLN A 445 15.81 9.55 17.93
C GLN A 445 15.45 10.98 17.50
N GLU A 446 14.36 11.17 16.75
CA GLU A 446 13.91 12.50 16.31
C GLU A 446 13.46 13.39 17.47
N THR A 447 12.76 12.82 18.46
CA THR A 447 12.35 13.57 19.66
C THR A 447 13.55 14.06 20.46
N LEU A 448 14.57 13.23 20.64
CA LEU A 448 15.82 13.62 21.30
C LEU A 448 16.56 14.71 20.51
N TYR A 449 16.63 14.57 19.18
CA TYR A 449 17.26 15.56 18.30
C TYR A 449 16.55 16.91 18.38
N SER A 450 15.21 16.90 18.27
CA SER A 450 14.39 18.11 18.32
C SER A 450 14.44 18.78 19.70
N LEU A 451 14.42 18.02 20.79
CA LEU A 451 14.59 18.57 22.14
C LEU A 451 15.98 19.18 22.34
N ALA A 452 17.03 18.57 21.80
CA ALA A 452 18.39 19.14 21.85
C ALA A 452 18.47 20.49 21.10
N GLN A 453 17.89 20.55 19.89
CA GLN A 453 17.87 21.76 19.06
C GLN A 453 17.06 22.88 19.73
N ASN A 454 15.83 22.58 20.16
CA ASN A 454 14.93 23.55 20.80
C ASN A 454 15.41 23.96 22.19
N GLY A 455 16.02 23.05 22.96
CA GLY A 455 16.66 23.35 24.24
C GLY A 455 17.85 24.30 24.11
N SER A 456 18.68 24.11 23.07
CA SER A 456 19.80 25.01 22.78
C SER A 456 19.32 26.41 22.37
N LEU A 457 18.32 26.50 21.51
CA LEU A 457 17.66 27.76 21.11
C LEU A 457 17.02 28.47 22.30
N THR A 458 16.34 27.73 23.17
CA THR A 458 15.79 28.26 24.42
C THR A 458 16.89 28.85 25.29
N GLY A 459 18.02 28.15 25.44
CA GLY A 459 19.19 28.68 26.13
C GLY A 459 19.66 30.02 25.55
N LEU A 460 19.79 30.09 24.22
CA LEU A 460 20.20 31.30 23.51
C LEU A 460 19.24 32.46 23.77
N ILE A 461 17.92 32.23 23.71
CA ILE A 461 16.90 33.25 24.02
C ILE A 461 17.09 33.77 25.45
N HIS A 462 17.24 32.89 26.43
CA HIS A 462 17.43 33.29 27.82
C HIS A 462 18.71 34.13 27.99
N LEU A 463 19.80 33.77 27.30
CA LEU A 463 21.04 34.55 27.31
C LEU A 463 20.85 35.94 26.68
N LEU A 464 20.20 36.02 25.52
CA LEU A 464 19.95 37.29 24.83
C LEU A 464 19.05 38.21 25.65
N VAL A 465 18.00 37.67 26.27
CA VAL A 465 17.14 38.43 27.19
C VAL A 465 17.92 38.91 28.39
N LEU A 466 18.78 38.06 28.99
CA LEU A 466 19.61 38.46 30.12
C LEU A 466 20.55 39.62 29.73
N VAL A 467 21.22 39.54 28.58
CA VAL A 467 22.11 40.60 28.08
C VAL A 467 21.32 41.89 27.84
N LEU A 468 20.16 41.81 27.21
CA LEU A 468 19.30 42.97 26.96
C LEU A 468 18.86 43.63 28.28
N VAL A 469 18.45 42.84 29.28
CA VAL A 469 18.07 43.34 30.61
C VAL A 469 19.26 43.97 31.32
N VAL A 470 20.45 43.36 31.23
CA VAL A 470 21.68 43.91 31.81
C VAL A 470 22.03 45.26 31.21
N ILE A 471 22.02 45.39 29.87
CA ILE A 471 22.27 46.66 29.18
C ILE A 471 21.26 47.71 29.64
N ASN A 472 19.97 47.39 29.64
CA ASN A 472 18.90 48.35 29.99
C ASN A 472 18.95 48.79 31.46
N ARG A 473 19.19 47.87 32.40
CA ARG A 473 19.28 48.18 33.84
C ARG A 473 20.57 48.92 34.20
N SER A 474 21.68 48.58 33.56
CA SER A 474 22.94 49.33 33.68
C SER A 474 22.74 50.79 33.30
N MET A 475 21.96 51.08 32.26
CA MET A 475 21.61 52.45 31.86
C MET A 475 20.75 53.19 32.88
N SER A 476 19.91 52.48 33.64
CA SER A 476 19.09 53.07 34.71
C SER A 476 19.84 53.25 36.03
N GLY A 477 21.12 52.84 36.14
CA GLY A 477 21.90 52.87 37.38
C GLY A 477 21.35 51.98 38.50
N LYS A 478 20.49 50.99 38.18
CA LYS A 478 19.81 50.13 39.16
C LYS A 478 20.43 48.74 39.17
N SER A 479 20.66 48.19 40.37
CA SER A 479 21.11 46.80 40.52
C SER A 479 20.04 45.81 40.00
N ILE A 480 20.51 44.64 39.53
CA ILE A 480 19.67 43.55 39.06
C ILE A 480 19.61 42.51 40.17
N HIS A 481 18.48 42.45 40.87
CA HIS A 481 18.16 41.33 41.75
C HIS A 481 17.16 40.42 41.04
N LEU A 482 17.66 39.35 40.41
CA LEU A 482 16.81 38.28 39.89
C LEU A 482 16.53 37.29 41.03
N SER A 483 15.25 37.06 41.33
CA SER A 483 14.86 36.06 42.33
C SER A 483 15.26 34.67 41.85
N ARG A 484 16.02 33.96 42.70
CA ARG A 484 16.49 32.58 42.43
C ARG A 484 15.33 31.64 42.09
N MET A 485 14.22 31.75 42.83
CA MET A 485 13.05 30.89 42.61
C MET A 485 12.34 31.21 41.30
N SER A 486 12.25 32.49 40.92
CA SER A 486 11.62 32.89 39.66
C SER A 486 12.42 32.38 38.45
N VAL A 487 13.76 32.49 38.47
CA VAL A 487 14.62 32.01 37.38
C VAL A 487 14.54 30.49 37.24
N ILE A 488 14.59 29.74 38.36
CA ILE A 488 14.45 28.28 38.32
C ILE A 488 13.08 27.88 37.77
N SER A 489 12.01 28.54 38.23
CA SER A 489 10.64 28.26 37.80
C SER A 489 10.45 28.49 36.29
N VAL A 490 10.92 29.63 35.76
CA VAL A 490 10.82 29.92 34.32
C VAL A 490 11.56 28.88 33.47
N PHE A 491 12.80 28.55 33.84
CA PHE A 491 13.58 27.52 33.13
C PHE A 491 12.90 26.15 33.17
N ALA A 492 12.39 25.73 34.33
CA ALA A 492 11.70 24.47 34.50
C ALA A 492 10.40 24.42 33.69
N CYS A 493 9.58 25.47 33.74
CA CYS A 493 8.32 25.55 32.98
C CYS A 493 8.55 25.44 31.47
N VAL A 494 9.59 26.09 30.93
CA VAL A 494 9.89 26.01 29.49
C VAL A 494 10.31 24.59 29.10
N TRP A 495 11.16 23.93 29.90
CA TRP A 495 11.55 22.54 29.64
C TRP A 495 10.37 21.57 29.75
N VAL A 496 9.52 21.72 30.77
CA VAL A 496 8.32 20.90 30.92
C VAL A 496 7.39 21.10 29.72
N PHE A 497 7.15 22.35 29.31
CA PHE A 497 6.36 22.64 28.11
C PHE A 497 6.96 22.02 26.85
N LEU A 498 8.27 22.14 26.65
CA LEU A 498 8.96 21.55 25.50
C LEU A 498 8.82 20.03 25.48
N ILE A 499 9.12 19.35 26.60
CA ILE A 499 9.05 17.90 26.72
C ILE A 499 7.61 17.41 26.51
N MET A 500 6.63 18.00 27.21
CA MET A 500 5.23 17.61 27.08
C MET A 500 4.70 17.81 25.65
N SER A 501 5.05 18.94 25.03
CA SER A 501 4.66 19.21 23.64
C SER A 501 5.26 18.15 22.71
N HIS A 502 6.55 17.83 22.85
CA HIS A 502 7.20 16.82 22.01
C HIS A 502 6.60 15.42 22.22
N LEU A 503 6.32 15.02 23.46
CA LEU A 503 5.66 13.74 23.75
C LEU A 503 4.27 13.64 23.14
N LEU A 504 3.47 14.71 23.21
CA LEU A 504 2.14 14.74 22.59
C LEU A 504 2.23 14.62 21.06
N PHE A 505 3.15 15.34 20.42
CA PHE A 505 3.38 15.22 18.97
C PHE A 505 3.86 13.82 18.58
N SER A 506 4.78 13.22 19.34
CA SER A 506 5.23 11.84 19.12
C SER A 506 4.08 10.82 19.25
N MET A 507 3.23 10.96 20.28
CA MET A 507 2.07 10.07 20.46
C MET A 507 1.09 10.14 19.28
N LEU A 508 0.83 11.35 18.76
CA LEU A 508 -0.01 11.53 17.57
C LEU A 508 0.61 10.89 16.32
N GLN A 509 1.94 10.97 16.16
CA GLN A 509 2.64 10.32 15.06
C GLN A 509 2.59 8.78 15.16
N ILE A 510 2.75 8.20 16.36
CA ILE A 510 2.59 6.74 16.57
C ILE A 510 1.17 6.32 16.21
N SER A 511 0.17 7.05 16.70
CA SER A 511 -1.23 6.77 16.40
C SER A 511 -1.50 6.78 14.90
N ALA A 512 -0.94 7.75 14.16
CA ALA A 512 -1.07 7.81 12.70
C ALA A 512 -0.51 6.56 12.01
N ILE A 513 0.71 6.13 12.39
CA ILE A 513 1.36 4.96 11.77
C ILE A 513 0.65 3.66 12.13
N GLN A 514 0.16 3.52 13.36
CA GLN A 514 -0.62 2.35 13.77
C GLN A 514 -1.92 2.22 12.97
N ASN A 515 -2.66 3.32 12.76
CA ASN A 515 -3.88 3.29 11.94
C ASN A 515 -3.57 2.99 10.46
N LEU A 516 -2.46 3.50 9.93
CA LEU A 516 -2.01 3.18 8.57
C LEU A 516 -1.63 1.70 8.43
N ASP A 517 -0.86 1.15 9.37
CA ASP A 517 -0.47 -0.26 9.39
C ASP A 517 -1.71 -1.16 9.54
N GLU A 518 -2.67 -0.77 10.38
CA GLU A 518 -3.96 -1.47 10.51
C GLU A 518 -4.74 -1.46 9.19
N LEU A 519 -4.80 -0.32 8.49
CA LEU A 519 -5.43 -0.22 7.16
C LEU A 519 -4.75 -1.15 6.14
N PHE A 520 -3.41 -1.14 6.05
CA PHE A 520 -2.69 -2.03 5.14
C PHE A 520 -2.81 -3.50 5.51
N SER A 521 -2.79 -3.83 6.80
CA SER A 521 -3.03 -5.20 7.28
C SER A 521 -4.44 -5.68 6.89
N THR A 522 -5.43 -4.78 6.93
CA THR A 522 -6.82 -5.07 6.54
C THR A 522 -6.94 -5.25 5.02
N LEU A 523 -6.28 -4.40 4.23
CA LEU A 523 -6.26 -4.51 2.77
C LEU A 523 -5.49 -5.76 2.30
N SER A 524 -4.38 -6.10 2.98
CA SER A 524 -3.55 -7.28 2.66
C SER A 524 -4.14 -8.60 3.14
N ARG A 525 -4.99 -8.59 4.17
CA ARG A 525 -5.90 -9.70 4.52
C ARG A 525 -6.91 -10.02 3.40
N GLY A 526 -6.90 -9.28 2.30
CA GLY A 526 -7.69 -9.44 1.08
C GLY A 526 -8.14 -10.88 0.81
N LYS A 527 -9.45 -11.01 0.58
CA LYS A 527 -10.22 -12.27 0.58
C LYS A 527 -10.10 -13.01 1.92
N THR A 528 -10.80 -12.50 2.94
CA THR A 528 -11.23 -13.33 4.05
C THR A 528 -11.98 -14.52 3.46
N TYR A 529 -11.36 -15.70 3.51
CA TYR A 529 -12.03 -16.94 3.15
C TYR A 529 -13.27 -17.02 4.03
N LEU A 530 -14.41 -17.24 3.38
CA LEU A 530 -15.74 -17.29 3.96
C LEU A 530 -15.83 -18.46 4.98
N GLN A 531 -15.29 -18.27 6.18
CA GLN A 531 -15.33 -19.25 7.25
C GLN A 531 -16.76 -19.33 7.79
N CYS A 532 -17.26 -20.55 7.95
CA CYS A 532 -18.62 -20.82 8.40
C CYS A 532 -18.88 -20.44 9.86
N GLU A 533 -17.84 -20.36 10.70
CA GLU A 533 -17.96 -20.13 12.14
C GLU A 533 -18.01 -18.66 12.53
N VAL A 534 -17.77 -17.73 11.60
CA VAL A 534 -17.66 -16.30 11.88
C VAL A 534 -18.86 -15.56 11.32
N THR A 535 -19.49 -14.71 12.15
CA THR A 535 -20.55 -13.81 11.69
C THR A 535 -19.99 -12.88 10.60
N PRO A 536 -20.64 -12.81 9.43
CA PRO A 536 -20.07 -12.05 8.32
C PRO A 536 -20.07 -10.55 8.59
N SER A 537 -18.88 -9.94 8.57
CA SER A 537 -18.71 -8.50 8.58
C SER A 537 -18.60 -7.96 7.16
N SER A 538 -19.07 -6.75 6.93
CA SER A 538 -18.88 -6.06 5.65
C SER A 538 -17.45 -5.54 5.55
N ASN A 539 -16.67 -6.08 4.60
CA ASN A 539 -15.31 -5.60 4.33
C ASN A 539 -15.33 -4.12 3.92
N TYR A 540 -16.41 -3.67 3.28
CA TYR A 540 -16.60 -2.27 2.91
C TYR A 540 -16.73 -1.37 4.14
N ALA A 541 -17.50 -1.78 5.15
CA ALA A 541 -17.68 -0.99 6.37
C ALA A 541 -16.40 -0.95 7.22
N GLU A 542 -15.67 -2.06 7.28
CA GLU A 542 -14.37 -2.13 7.96
C GLU A 542 -13.35 -1.21 7.29
N ILE A 543 -13.17 -1.33 5.95
CA ILE A 543 -12.27 -0.45 5.19
C ILE A 543 -12.69 1.01 5.30
N ALA A 544 -14.00 1.32 5.23
CA ALA A 544 -14.50 2.69 5.41
C ALA A 544 -14.08 3.26 6.77
N SER A 545 -14.31 2.50 7.84
CA SER A 545 -13.94 2.94 9.20
C SER A 545 -12.43 3.17 9.33
N GLN A 546 -11.60 2.33 8.72
CA GLN A 546 -10.15 2.49 8.76
C GLN A 546 -9.68 3.69 7.92
N CYS A 547 -10.27 3.91 6.75
CA CYS A 547 -9.99 5.12 5.95
C CYS A 547 -10.42 6.39 6.69
N ASP A 548 -11.58 6.40 7.37
CA ASP A 548 -12.05 7.55 8.15
C ASP A 548 -11.11 7.87 9.33
N ARG A 549 -10.62 6.83 10.04
CA ARG A 549 -9.60 7.00 11.10
C ARG A 549 -8.29 7.54 10.56
N THR A 550 -7.88 7.10 9.38
CA THR A 550 -6.62 7.49 8.74
C THR A 550 -6.70 8.88 8.10
N ALA A 551 -7.87 9.28 7.59
CA ALA A 551 -8.11 10.52 6.88
C ALA A 551 -7.78 11.77 7.71
N VAL A 552 -8.04 11.74 9.03
CA VAL A 552 -7.68 12.83 9.95
C VAL A 552 -6.18 13.12 9.89
N PHE A 553 -5.37 12.07 9.78
CA PHE A 553 -3.92 12.21 9.64
C PHE A 553 -3.52 12.66 8.24
N HIS A 554 -4.32 12.48 7.19
CA HIS A 554 -4.00 13.01 5.86
C HIS A 554 -4.04 14.54 5.82
N ALA A 555 -5.11 15.13 6.35
CA ALA A 555 -5.24 16.58 6.45
C ALA A 555 -4.24 17.20 7.45
N PHE A 556 -3.99 16.52 8.57
CA PHE A 556 -3.17 17.02 9.67
C PHE A 556 -1.68 16.61 9.58
N GLY A 557 -1.35 15.59 8.80
CA GLY A 557 -0.04 14.93 8.75
C GLY A 557 1.08 15.83 8.26
N ALA A 558 0.80 16.70 7.27
CA ALA A 558 1.75 17.72 6.83
C ALA A 558 2.20 18.65 7.99
N TYR A 559 1.34 18.84 8.99
CA TYR A 559 1.62 19.66 10.17
C TYR A 559 2.19 18.84 11.33
N LEU A 560 1.66 17.63 11.60
CA LEU A 560 2.19 16.72 12.63
C LEU A 560 3.66 16.38 12.42
N LEU A 561 4.05 16.18 11.17
CA LEU A 561 5.40 15.75 10.79
C LEU A 561 6.39 16.92 10.69
N ARG A 562 5.88 18.15 10.76
CA ARG A 562 6.66 19.41 10.83
C ARG A 562 6.49 20.15 12.16
N GLY A 563 5.74 19.60 13.12
CA GLY A 563 5.47 20.27 14.40
C GLY A 563 6.75 20.61 15.15
N HIS A 564 7.70 19.67 15.15
CA HIS A 564 9.04 19.87 15.70
C HIS A 564 9.81 21.02 15.02
N THR A 565 9.74 21.11 13.68
CA THR A 565 10.36 22.21 12.92
C THR A 565 9.67 23.55 13.11
N LEU A 566 8.34 23.57 13.34
CA LEU A 566 7.62 24.80 13.65
C LEU A 566 8.13 25.44 14.95
N PHE A 567 8.33 24.64 16.01
CA PHE A 567 8.93 25.13 17.26
C PHE A 567 10.32 25.71 17.02
N THR A 568 11.16 25.01 16.26
CA THR A 568 12.51 25.49 15.90
C THR A 568 12.44 26.85 15.18
N LEU A 569 11.56 26.99 14.19
CA LEU A 569 11.40 28.24 13.43
C LEU A 569 10.90 29.38 14.31
N LEU A 570 9.95 29.12 15.20
CA LEU A 570 9.43 30.12 16.15
C LEU A 570 10.52 30.58 17.14
N PHE A 571 11.27 29.65 17.74
CA PHE A 571 12.36 30.02 18.65
C PHE A 571 13.50 30.72 17.93
N LEU A 572 13.82 30.31 16.69
CA LEU A 572 14.82 30.99 15.88
C LEU A 572 14.39 32.42 15.55
N ALA A 573 13.14 32.61 15.12
CA ALA A 573 12.58 33.93 14.86
C ALA A 573 12.63 34.80 16.11
N ALA A 574 12.18 34.29 17.27
CA ALA A 574 12.26 35.01 18.54
C ALA A 574 13.70 35.38 18.92
N SER A 575 14.65 34.45 18.75
CA SER A 575 16.08 34.69 19.00
C SER A 575 16.63 35.82 18.13
N ILE A 576 16.33 35.79 16.82
CA ILE A 576 16.75 36.81 15.86
C ILE A 576 16.15 38.16 16.22
N THR A 577 14.84 38.23 16.51
CA THR A 577 14.17 39.47 16.90
C THR A 577 14.80 40.08 18.15
N ILE A 578 15.01 39.29 19.21
CA ILE A 578 15.63 39.78 20.45
C ILE A 578 17.07 40.23 20.19
N PHE A 579 17.83 39.49 19.40
CA PHE A 579 19.19 39.87 19.02
C PHE A 579 19.21 41.19 18.27
N THR A 580 18.36 41.38 17.25
CA THR A 580 18.26 42.63 16.48
C THR A 580 17.89 43.81 17.38
N ILE A 581 16.92 43.63 18.29
CA ILE A 581 16.56 44.67 19.28
C ILE A 581 17.77 45.00 20.16
N THR A 582 18.49 43.98 20.64
CA THR A 582 19.66 44.15 21.52
C THR A 582 20.78 44.92 20.82
N VAL A 583 21.09 44.57 19.58
CA VAL A 583 22.09 45.27 18.76
C VAL A 583 21.67 46.70 18.48
N ALA A 584 20.42 46.94 18.09
CA ALA A 584 19.91 48.29 17.84
C ALA A 584 20.00 49.17 19.09
N TYR A 585 19.65 48.61 20.26
CA TYR A 585 19.75 49.31 21.54
C TYR A 585 21.21 49.62 21.89
N HIS A 586 22.11 48.66 21.73
CA HIS A 586 23.55 48.87 21.96
C HIS A 586 24.13 49.93 21.01
N CYS A 587 23.81 49.90 19.73
CA CYS A 587 24.26 50.90 18.75
C CYS A 587 23.75 52.30 19.09
N ARG A 588 22.50 52.43 19.55
CA ARG A 588 21.93 53.70 20.01
C ARG A 588 22.68 54.24 21.23
N ILE A 589 22.99 53.37 22.20
CA ILE A 589 23.76 53.73 23.39
C ILE A 589 25.16 54.20 23.00
N ARG A 590 25.85 53.46 22.13
CA ARG A 590 27.19 53.83 21.68
C ARG A 590 27.21 55.23 21.05
N ARG A 591 26.22 55.54 20.20
CA ARG A 591 26.06 56.91 19.64
C ARG A 591 25.81 57.97 20.71
N GLN A 592 25.00 57.67 21.74
CA GLN A 592 24.77 58.60 22.85
C GLN A 592 26.04 58.82 23.68
N HIS A 593 26.81 57.77 23.94
CA HIS A 593 28.07 57.84 24.68
C HIS A 593 29.15 58.60 23.89
N ASP A 594 29.23 58.38 22.58
CA ASP A 594 30.12 59.10 21.66
C ASP A 594 29.75 60.59 21.57
N PHE A 595 28.45 60.94 21.57
CA PHE A 595 27.98 62.34 21.59
C PHE A 595 28.33 63.07 22.90
N ILE A 596 28.19 62.39 24.04
CA ILE A 596 28.54 62.98 25.34
C ILE A 596 30.06 63.19 25.46
N HIS A 597 30.87 62.24 24.99
CA HIS A 597 32.33 62.38 25.02
C HIS A 597 32.87 63.38 23.99
N SER A 598 32.22 63.55 22.83
CA SER A 598 32.63 64.53 21.82
C SER A 598 32.15 65.95 22.12
N GLY A 599 31.05 66.13 22.85
CA GLY A 599 30.56 67.44 23.32
C GLY A 599 31.24 67.97 24.59
N LEU A 600 32.14 67.20 25.21
CA LEU A 600 32.98 67.59 26.35
C LEU A 600 34.41 68.00 25.94
N ARG A 601 34.68 68.11 24.62
CA ARG A 601 35.82 68.84 24.04
C ARG A 601 35.30 70.12 23.42
#